data_AF-Q3C2G4-F1
#
_entry.id   AF-Q3C2G4-F1
#
_cell.length_a   1.000
_cell.length_b   1.000
_cell.length_c   1.000
_cell.angle_alpha   90.00
_cell.angle_beta   90.00
_cell.angle_gamma   90.00
#
_symmetry.space_group_name_H-M   'P 1'
#
loop_
_entity.id
_entity.type
_entity.pdbx_description
1 polymer ?
#
loop_
_entity_poly.entity_id
_entity_poly.type
_entity_poly.pdbx_seq_one_letter_code
_entity_poly.pdbx_strand_id
1 'polypeptide(L)'
;LAFADDLALISGSEIGMQQLLLLTEKFLSCRRLELNVKKCVAICLRKAGKAKKSQIADSTVKNPPVLTIKNEPIRLLGVNEQCKYLGIHYTPLGAVDTRASVSKLRLALTSLMKAPLKPQQKVVMLRMHLIPRFIHTFTYSECYPKLLSQLDRLVRRWLKTALKLPTSLSSDFFYLPIKEGGLGIGKLYDIVGFAKVRLYNMFARSGDVCLQYLVDTQGSSMHARWCQAMKVSYRPPLAELNQRKIVVRDEGRDRFIKTVHGSGHEVFQSSPITNQWLSGQTRIMRGSTFIRSIQMRTNTIPTRVSTSRGRNSVKTCRRCGLADETLIHVLQTCPITHGMRCQRHNNVCRKVADKLRSKGFQVFSEQGIPSPGLQTNISRPDLIAIRAEQGLVLDITCVFESSRNSLTDAYRRKVTRYESLAETIKEKYKIETVQFHGLCIGSRGAIEPRHLSIWHSIGFSGSELSVLAVGVMEDSLRTITLFNNANRIRV
;
A
#
# COMPACT_ATOMS: atom_id res chain seq x y z
N LEU A 1 -5.94 33.33 19.95
CA LEU A 1 -6.19 32.13 19.10
C LEU A 1 -6.96 31.14 19.94
N ALA A 2 -8.04 30.55 19.43
CA ALA A 2 -8.87 29.60 20.19
C ALA A 2 -9.18 28.38 19.34
N PHE A 3 -9.08 27.19 19.94
CA PHE A 3 -9.51 25.93 19.34
C PHE A 3 -10.21 25.09 20.42
N ALA A 4 -11.53 24.98 20.35
CA ALA A 4 -12.34 24.38 21.41
C ALA A 4 -12.03 25.02 22.79
N ASP A 5 -11.53 24.24 23.75
CA ASP A 5 -11.12 24.68 25.08
C ASP A 5 -9.68 25.22 25.15
N ASP A 6 -8.85 24.94 24.13
CA ASP A 6 -7.48 25.42 24.07
C ASP A 6 -7.45 26.90 23.61
N LEU A 7 -7.06 27.79 24.53
CA LEU A 7 -6.91 29.23 24.29
C LEU A 7 -5.45 29.66 24.36
N ALA A 8 -4.99 30.39 23.36
CA ALA A 8 -3.69 31.06 23.34
C ALA A 8 -3.88 32.59 23.30
N LEU A 9 -3.42 33.25 24.35
CA LEU A 9 -3.41 34.70 24.53
C LEU A 9 -2.02 35.26 24.17
N ILE A 10 -1.99 36.42 23.54
CA ILE A 10 -0.76 37.09 23.11
C ILE A 10 -0.88 38.55 23.54
N SER A 11 0.17 39.08 24.16
CA SER A 11 0.26 40.48 24.56
C SER A 11 1.67 41.00 24.36
N GLY A 12 1.81 42.30 24.05
CA GLY A 12 3.09 42.97 23.91
C GLY A 12 3.74 43.38 25.23
N SER A 13 3.01 43.30 26.36
CA SER A 13 3.50 43.67 27.69
C SER A 13 2.98 42.74 28.77
N GLU A 14 3.69 42.67 29.90
CA GLU A 14 3.30 41.86 31.07
C GLU A 14 1.98 42.35 31.68
N ILE A 15 1.84 43.67 31.84
CA ILE A 15 0.62 44.31 32.34
C ILE A 15 -0.57 44.00 31.42
N GLY A 16 -0.37 44.11 30.10
CA GLY A 16 -1.41 43.80 29.13
C GLY A 16 -1.80 42.33 29.14
N MET A 17 -0.85 41.41 29.36
CA MET A 17 -1.16 39.98 29.51
C MET A 17 -2.01 39.73 30.75
N GLN A 18 -1.67 40.34 31.88
CA GLN A 18 -2.45 40.20 33.12
C GLN A 18 -3.88 40.73 32.96
N GLN A 19 -4.05 41.87 32.29
CA GLN A 19 -5.39 42.40 31.96
C GLN A 19 -6.19 41.46 31.05
N LEU A 20 -5.54 40.87 30.03
CA LEU A 20 -6.17 39.87 29.16
C LEU A 20 -6.59 38.61 29.92
N LEU A 21 -5.78 38.15 30.87
CA LEU A 21 -6.12 37.03 31.75
C LEU A 21 -7.36 37.34 32.60
N LEU A 22 -7.41 38.52 33.23
CA LEU A 22 -8.57 38.97 34.03
C LEU A 22 -9.85 39.09 33.20
N LEU A 23 -9.75 39.65 31.99
CA LEU A 23 -10.89 39.73 31.07
C LEU A 23 -11.39 38.34 30.65
N THR A 24 -10.46 37.43 30.36
CA THR A 24 -10.77 36.04 30.00
C THR A 24 -11.43 35.32 31.16
N GLU A 25 -10.91 35.47 32.37
CA GLU A 25 -11.47 34.91 33.59
C GLU A 25 -12.89 35.40 33.84
N LYS A 26 -13.12 36.71 33.77
CA LYS A 26 -14.45 37.31 33.91
C LYS A 26 -15.42 36.80 32.84
N PHE A 27 -14.97 36.68 31.60
CA PHE A 27 -15.79 36.17 30.50
C PHE A 27 -16.21 34.71 30.72
N LEU A 28 -15.29 33.86 31.21
CA LEU A 28 -15.55 32.45 31.48
C LEU A 28 -16.42 32.27 32.75
N SER A 29 -16.19 33.04 33.80
CA SER A 29 -16.96 32.97 35.04
C SER A 29 -18.43 33.33 34.84
N CYS A 30 -18.73 34.34 34.01
CA CYS A 30 -20.11 34.65 33.59
C CYS A 30 -20.83 33.47 32.90
N ARG A 31 -20.09 32.48 32.40
CA ARG A 31 -20.60 31.27 31.73
C ARG A 31 -20.43 30.01 32.56
N ARG A 32 -20.08 30.15 33.84
CA ARG A 32 -19.81 29.04 34.77
C ARG A 32 -18.68 28.11 34.28
N LEU A 33 -17.70 28.69 33.58
CA LEU A 33 -16.48 28.01 33.16
C LEU A 33 -15.30 28.52 33.98
N GLU A 34 -14.33 27.65 34.24
CA GLU A 34 -13.13 27.98 34.99
C GLU A 34 -11.85 27.58 34.26
N LEU A 35 -10.81 28.40 34.36
CA LEU A 35 -9.49 28.10 33.84
C LEU A 35 -8.76 27.12 34.78
N ASN A 36 -8.20 26.06 34.20
CA ASN A 36 -7.36 25.12 34.93
C ASN A 36 -5.91 25.64 34.97
N VAL A 37 -5.56 26.35 36.05
CA VAL A 37 -4.25 27.00 36.22
C VAL A 37 -3.08 26.02 36.04
N LYS A 38 -3.22 24.77 36.49
CA LYS A 38 -2.18 23.72 36.35
C LYS A 38 -1.88 23.34 34.89
N LYS A 39 -2.84 23.56 33.99
CA LYS A 39 -2.66 23.34 32.54
C LYS A 39 -2.20 24.59 31.81
N CYS A 40 -2.36 25.78 32.40
CA CYS A 40 -1.92 27.04 31.82
C CYS A 40 -0.39 27.15 31.87
N VAL A 41 0.19 27.62 30.76
CA VAL A 41 1.62 27.83 30.63
C VAL A 41 1.84 29.17 29.94
N ALA A 42 2.79 29.95 30.43
CA ALA A 42 3.17 31.23 29.85
C ALA A 42 4.59 31.16 29.27
N ILE A 43 4.77 31.75 28.08
CA ILE A 43 6.08 31.97 27.45
C ILE A 43 6.32 33.47 27.47
N CYS A 44 7.35 33.91 28.18
CA CYS A 44 7.68 35.33 28.31
C CYS A 44 9.01 35.63 27.63
N LEU A 45 9.01 36.60 26.71
CA LEU A 45 10.20 37.09 26.02
C LEU A 45 10.51 38.51 26.51
N ARG A 46 11.73 38.74 27.01
CA ARG A 46 12.22 40.06 27.44
C ARG A 46 13.48 40.43 26.67
N LYS A 47 13.76 41.73 26.52
CA LYS A 47 15.03 42.19 25.95
C LYS A 47 16.16 41.96 26.96
N ALA A 48 17.21 41.27 26.55
CA ALA A 48 18.41 41.01 27.33
C ALA A 48 19.33 42.26 27.34
N GLY A 49 18.92 43.31 28.05
CA GLY A 49 19.72 44.53 28.25
C GLY A 49 20.34 45.11 26.97
N LYS A 50 21.60 45.57 27.05
CA LYS A 50 22.34 46.19 25.93
C LYS A 50 22.69 45.21 24.79
N ALA A 51 22.47 43.90 24.95
CA ALA A 51 22.98 42.87 24.04
C ALA A 51 22.18 42.74 22.73
N LYS A 52 21.15 43.56 22.47
CA LYS A 52 20.22 43.44 21.32
C LYS A 52 19.68 42.01 21.09
N LYS A 53 19.57 41.21 22.15
CA LYS A 53 19.07 39.84 22.14
C LYS A 53 17.80 39.74 22.98
N SER A 54 16.95 38.77 22.66
CA SER A 54 15.80 38.41 23.49
C SER A 54 16.17 37.26 24.43
N GLN A 55 15.78 37.36 25.69
CA GLN A 55 15.91 36.32 26.71
C GLN A 55 14.53 35.77 27.05
N ILE A 56 14.45 34.46 27.26
CA ILE A 56 13.26 33.82 27.81
C ILE A 56 13.24 34.10 29.31
N ALA A 57 12.20 34.77 29.78
CA ALA A 57 12.01 35.12 31.18
C ALA A 57 11.32 33.96 31.91
N ASP A 58 12.11 33.01 32.38
CA ASP A 58 11.66 31.94 33.27
C ASP A 58 11.88 32.31 34.76
N SER A 59 11.57 31.40 35.67
CA SER A 59 11.70 31.60 37.12
C SER A 59 13.13 31.83 37.60
N THR A 60 14.14 31.61 36.75
CA THR A 60 15.57 31.76 37.10
C THR A 60 16.11 33.15 36.78
N VAL A 61 15.34 33.97 36.07
CA VAL A 61 15.75 35.32 35.66
C VAL A 61 15.53 36.33 36.80
N LYS A 62 16.41 37.34 36.90
CA LYS A 62 16.26 38.45 37.86
C LYS A 62 14.92 39.17 37.63
N ASN A 63 14.10 39.26 38.68
CA ASN A 63 12.72 39.78 38.66
C ASN A 63 11.81 39.03 37.65
N PRO A 64 11.45 37.77 37.90
CA PRO A 64 10.62 36.99 36.97
C PRO A 64 9.23 37.63 36.80
N PRO A 65 8.62 37.53 35.62
CA PRO A 65 7.26 38.01 35.40
C PRO A 65 6.27 37.23 36.27
N VAL A 66 5.32 37.93 36.89
CA VAL A 66 4.32 37.29 37.77
C VAL A 66 2.96 37.41 37.11
N LEU A 67 2.55 36.32 36.45
CA LEU A 67 1.22 36.20 35.84
C LEU A 67 0.35 35.33 36.74
N THR A 68 -0.82 35.82 37.11
CA THR A 68 -1.74 35.13 38.03
C THR A 68 -3.12 34.94 37.45
N ILE A 69 -3.76 33.82 37.78
CA ILE A 69 -5.19 33.55 37.54
C ILE A 69 -5.78 33.16 38.90
N LYS A 70 -6.86 33.79 39.36
CA LYS A 70 -7.41 33.56 40.71
C LYS A 70 -6.35 33.67 41.84
N ASN A 71 -5.39 34.60 41.70
CA ASN A 71 -4.22 34.74 42.58
C ASN A 71 -3.24 33.53 42.62
N GLU A 72 -3.44 32.50 41.79
CA GLU A 72 -2.47 31.42 41.61
C GLU A 72 -1.48 31.77 40.47
N PRO A 73 -0.17 31.60 40.66
CA PRO A 73 0.83 31.89 39.64
C PRO A 73 0.79 30.86 38.49
N ILE A 74 0.84 31.35 37.25
CA ILE A 74 0.97 30.51 36.06
C ILE A 74 2.42 30.04 35.93
N ARG A 75 2.61 28.77 35.55
CA ARG A 75 3.93 28.25 35.23
C ARG A 75 4.54 28.98 34.02
N LEU A 76 5.72 29.57 34.23
CA LEU A 76 6.58 30.09 33.17
C LEU A 76 7.37 28.94 32.54
N LEU A 77 7.37 28.85 31.20
CA LEU A 77 8.08 27.80 30.49
C LEU A 77 9.57 28.15 30.34
N GLY A 78 10.44 27.34 30.95
CA GLY A 78 11.90 27.45 30.78
C GLY A 78 12.39 27.08 29.37
N VAL A 79 13.63 27.45 29.05
CA VAL A 79 14.23 27.24 27.70
C VAL A 79 14.19 25.77 27.25
N ASN A 80 14.43 24.84 28.17
CA ASN A 80 14.45 23.40 27.91
C ASN A 80 13.12 22.70 28.24
N GLU A 81 12.14 23.44 28.77
CA GLU A 81 10.84 22.90 29.11
C GLU A 81 9.93 22.85 27.88
N GLN A 82 8.98 21.92 27.90
CA GLN A 82 8.09 21.67 26.78
C GLN A 82 6.64 21.80 27.21
N CYS A 83 5.83 22.51 26.43
CA CYS A 83 4.38 22.50 26.53
C CYS A 83 3.78 21.76 25.32
N LYS A 84 2.55 21.26 25.44
CA LYS A 84 1.83 20.60 24.35
C LYS A 84 0.66 21.49 23.94
N TYR A 85 0.58 21.82 22.66
CA TYR A 85 -0.53 22.58 22.08
C TYR A 85 -0.97 21.90 20.77
N LEU A 86 -2.25 21.57 20.65
CA LEU A 86 -2.83 20.87 19.49
C LEU A 86 -2.06 19.61 19.05
N GLY A 87 -1.55 18.85 20.02
CA GLY A 87 -0.82 17.60 19.76
C GLY A 87 0.65 17.77 19.36
N ILE A 88 1.16 19.00 19.28
CA ILE A 88 2.55 19.32 18.99
C ILE A 88 3.19 19.82 20.28
N HIS A 89 4.43 19.40 20.53
CA HIS A 89 5.19 19.92 21.66
C HIS A 89 5.99 21.15 21.21
N TYR A 90 6.01 22.19 22.03
CA TYR A 90 6.73 23.44 21.79
C TYR A 90 7.66 23.74 22.98
N THR A 91 8.84 24.27 22.68
CA THR A 91 9.67 25.03 23.62
C THR A 91 9.47 26.52 23.37
N PRO A 92 9.94 27.41 24.26
CA PRO A 92 9.95 28.85 23.98
C PRO A 92 10.71 29.25 22.70
N LEU A 93 11.55 28.36 22.16
CA LEU A 93 12.32 28.57 20.93
C LEU A 93 11.60 28.07 19.67
N GLY A 94 10.48 27.34 19.79
CA GLY A 94 9.71 26.81 18.66
C GLY A 94 9.22 25.38 18.87
N ALA A 95 8.78 24.72 17.79
CA ALA A 95 8.35 23.33 17.86
C ALA A 95 9.49 22.41 18.32
N VAL A 96 9.19 21.48 19.23
CA VAL A 96 10.16 20.54 19.81
C VAL A 96 10.83 19.71 18.74
N ASP A 97 12.12 19.44 18.97
CA ASP A 97 12.97 18.61 18.15
C ASP A 97 12.29 17.29 17.76
N THR A 98 12.26 17.05 16.45
CA THR A 98 11.77 15.81 15.82
C THR A 98 12.36 14.53 16.40
N ARG A 99 13.50 14.58 17.10
CA ARG A 99 14.10 13.44 17.82
C ARG A 99 13.09 12.67 18.69
N ALA A 100 12.26 13.35 19.48
CA ALA A 100 11.27 12.68 20.33
C ALA A 100 10.22 11.91 19.50
N SER A 101 9.74 12.51 18.40
CA SER A 101 8.79 11.89 17.47
C SER A 101 9.39 10.70 16.73
N VAL A 102 10.68 10.78 16.36
CA VAL A 102 11.42 9.67 15.75
C VAL A 102 11.53 8.50 16.73
N SER A 103 11.85 8.77 18.00
CA SER A 103 11.90 7.75 19.06
C SER A 103 10.53 7.10 19.27
N LYS A 104 9.45 7.89 19.33
CA LYS A 104 8.07 7.38 19.42
C LYS A 104 7.72 6.48 18.22
N LEU A 105 8.11 6.86 17.00
CA LEU A 105 7.89 6.03 15.81
C LEU A 105 8.65 4.70 15.91
N ARG A 106 9.92 4.72 16.33
CA ARG A 106 10.72 3.51 16.52
C ARG A 106 10.08 2.57 17.55
N LEU A 107 9.68 3.11 18.70
CA LEU A 107 8.99 2.34 19.75
C LEU A 107 7.68 1.74 19.24
N ALA A 108 6.88 2.50 18.50
CA ALA A 108 5.63 2.02 17.91
C ALA A 108 5.87 0.89 16.90
N LEU A 109 6.88 1.01 16.04
CA LEU A 109 7.26 -0.05 15.11
C LEU A 109 7.73 -1.32 15.84
N THR A 110 8.55 -1.18 16.89
CA THR A 110 9.01 -2.31 17.72
C THR A 110 7.84 -2.99 18.43
N SER A 111 6.92 -2.21 19.01
CA SER A 111 5.71 -2.74 19.64
C SER A 111 4.83 -3.49 18.64
N LEU A 112 4.58 -2.91 17.45
CA LEU A 112 3.81 -3.55 16.40
C LEU A 112 4.47 -4.84 15.87
N MET A 113 5.81 -4.88 15.84
CA MET A 113 6.55 -6.09 15.47
C MET A 113 6.33 -7.22 16.49
N LYS A 114 6.33 -6.89 17.79
CA LYS A 114 6.14 -7.87 18.89
C LYS A 114 4.68 -8.30 19.09
N ALA A 115 3.72 -7.48 18.67
CA ALA A 115 2.30 -7.79 18.84
C ALA A 115 1.92 -9.16 18.23
N PRO A 116 1.05 -9.94 18.89
CA PRO A 116 0.59 -11.27 18.44
C PRO A 116 -0.45 -11.17 17.31
N LEU A 117 -0.11 -10.42 16.27
CA LEU A 117 -0.94 -10.17 15.09
C LEU A 117 -0.43 -10.96 13.90
N LYS A 118 -1.34 -11.38 13.02
CA LYS A 118 -0.97 -11.97 11.73
C LYS A 118 -0.21 -10.93 10.87
N PRO A 119 0.71 -11.35 9.99
CA PRO A 119 1.49 -10.43 9.16
C PRO A 119 0.64 -9.42 8.38
N GLN A 120 -0.49 -9.85 7.80
CA GLN A 120 -1.41 -8.96 7.10
C GLN A 120 -2.07 -7.92 8.03
N GLN A 121 -2.41 -8.31 9.26
CA GLN A 121 -2.96 -7.39 10.25
C GLN A 121 -1.91 -6.34 10.67
N LYS A 122 -0.64 -6.74 10.81
CA LYS A 122 0.46 -5.81 11.07
C LYS A 122 0.62 -4.78 9.95
N VAL A 123 0.51 -5.20 8.68
CA VAL A 123 0.54 -4.27 7.53
C VAL A 123 -0.65 -3.32 7.55
N VAL A 124 -1.86 -3.80 7.87
CA VAL A 124 -3.05 -2.95 8.02
C VAL A 124 -2.85 -1.92 9.14
N MET A 125 -2.38 -2.34 10.30
CA MET A 125 -2.12 -1.45 11.43
C MET A 125 -1.07 -0.39 11.10
N LEU A 126 -0.01 -0.78 10.39
CA LEU A 126 0.99 0.15 9.91
C LEU A 126 0.35 1.19 8.96
N ARG A 127 -0.39 0.72 7.95
CA ARG A 127 -0.96 1.56 6.88
C ARG A 127 -2.06 2.50 7.37
N MET A 128 -3.00 1.99 8.16
CA MET A 128 -4.25 2.68 8.49
C MET A 128 -4.16 3.49 9.79
N HIS A 129 -3.25 3.13 10.70
CA HIS A 129 -3.20 3.75 12.03
C HIS A 129 -1.84 4.35 12.36
N LEU A 130 -0.76 3.57 12.21
CA LEU A 130 0.57 3.99 12.65
C LEU A 130 1.13 5.12 11.77
N ILE A 131 1.18 4.95 10.45
CA ILE A 131 1.66 6.00 9.55
C ILE A 131 0.80 7.28 9.66
N PRO A 132 -0.54 7.22 9.57
CA PRO A 132 -1.40 8.40 9.70
C PRO A 132 -1.20 9.19 10.99
N ARG A 133 -1.02 8.49 12.13
CA ARG A 133 -0.76 9.12 13.43
C ARG A 133 0.42 10.08 13.42
N PHE A 134 1.45 9.81 12.62
CA PHE A 134 2.66 10.64 12.56
C PHE A 134 2.62 11.72 11.46
N ILE A 135 1.70 11.64 10.49
CA ILE A 135 1.61 12.63 9.41
C ILE A 135 1.38 14.03 9.98
N HIS A 136 0.41 14.17 10.89
CA HIS A 136 0.10 15.45 11.54
C HIS A 136 1.34 16.03 12.25
N THR A 137 1.93 15.26 13.15
CA THR A 137 3.12 15.69 13.91
C THR A 137 4.26 16.15 12.99
N PHE A 138 4.58 15.39 11.94
CA PHE A 138 5.67 15.77 11.04
C PHE A 138 5.32 16.94 10.10
N THR A 139 4.04 17.14 9.79
CA THR A 139 3.59 18.27 8.96
C THR A 139 3.80 19.60 9.68
N TYR A 140 3.55 19.64 10.99
CA TYR A 140 3.63 20.88 11.78
C TYR A 140 4.93 21.04 12.58
N SER A 141 5.74 19.99 12.75
CA SER A 141 7.11 20.13 13.29
C SER A 141 8.10 20.60 12.22
N GLU A 142 9.16 21.30 12.60
CA GLU A 142 10.28 21.56 11.68
C GLU A 142 11.02 20.26 11.33
N CYS A 143 10.79 19.74 10.13
CA CYS A 143 11.46 18.53 9.66
C CYS A 143 12.08 18.71 8.28
N TYR A 144 13.31 18.24 8.14
CA TYR A 144 14.07 18.28 6.89
C TYR A 144 13.71 17.08 5.99
N PRO A 145 13.78 17.24 4.65
CA PRO A 145 13.55 16.14 3.71
C PRO A 145 14.40 14.89 4.00
N LYS A 146 15.67 15.08 4.40
CA LYS A 146 16.60 14.00 4.75
C LYS A 146 16.08 13.14 5.90
N LEU A 147 15.44 13.75 6.91
CA LEU A 147 14.88 13.04 8.05
C LEU A 147 13.72 12.12 7.63
N LEU A 148 12.75 12.62 6.85
CA LEU A 148 11.63 11.79 6.41
C LEU A 148 12.09 10.64 5.49
N SER A 149 13.11 10.88 4.66
CA SER A 149 13.76 9.82 3.89
C SER A 149 14.38 8.72 4.78
N GLN A 150 14.94 9.08 5.93
CA GLN A 150 15.44 8.11 6.92
C GLN A 150 14.29 7.35 7.61
N LEU A 151 13.18 8.03 7.92
CA LEU A 151 12.00 7.39 8.51
C LEU A 151 11.34 6.40 7.55
N ASP A 152 11.19 6.77 6.29
CA ASP A 152 10.70 5.86 5.25
C ASP A 152 11.63 4.62 5.12
N ARG A 153 12.95 4.79 5.22
CA ARG A 153 13.89 3.65 5.28
C ARG A 153 13.68 2.75 6.50
N LEU A 154 13.31 3.30 7.66
CA LEU A 154 12.95 2.51 8.83
C LEU A 154 11.68 1.69 8.59
N VAL A 155 10.64 2.33 8.05
CA VAL A 155 9.36 1.67 7.72
C VAL A 155 9.58 0.54 6.71
N ARG A 156 10.39 0.75 5.66
CA ARG A 156 10.71 -0.28 4.67
C ARG A 156 11.48 -1.46 5.25
N ARG A 157 12.46 -1.21 6.13
CA ARG A 157 13.18 -2.28 6.84
C ARG A 157 12.24 -3.09 7.73
N TRP A 158 11.35 -2.40 8.44
CA TRP A 158 10.32 -3.04 9.24
C TRP A 158 9.40 -3.93 8.39
N LEU A 159 8.92 -3.44 7.25
CA LEU A 159 8.06 -4.19 6.32
C LEU A 159 8.77 -5.46 5.79
N LYS A 160 10.03 -5.32 5.35
CA LYS A 160 10.83 -6.45 4.89
C LYS A 160 11.00 -7.50 5.98
N THR A 161 11.20 -7.09 7.22
CA THR A 161 11.34 -7.99 8.38
C THR A 161 10.01 -8.66 8.73
N ALA A 162 8.93 -7.88 8.87
CA ALA A 162 7.60 -8.37 9.26
C ALA A 162 7.03 -9.38 8.24
N LEU A 163 7.33 -9.17 6.95
CA LEU A 163 6.86 -9.99 5.85
C LEU A 163 7.90 -11.01 5.36
N LYS A 164 9.06 -11.14 6.02
CA LYS A 164 10.14 -12.05 5.62
C LYS A 164 10.52 -11.90 4.13
N LEU A 165 10.62 -10.66 3.65
CA LEU A 165 10.94 -10.33 2.27
C LEU A 165 12.45 -10.07 2.12
N PRO A 166 13.06 -10.40 0.97
CA PRO A 166 14.49 -10.19 0.77
C PRO A 166 14.83 -8.69 0.77
N THR A 167 16.07 -8.40 1.17
CA THR A 167 16.63 -7.04 1.15
C THR A 167 16.67 -6.46 -0.27
N SER A 168 16.77 -7.30 -1.30
CA SER A 168 16.79 -6.91 -2.71
C SER A 168 15.44 -6.48 -3.28
N LEU A 169 14.30 -6.76 -2.61
CA LEU A 169 12.98 -6.37 -3.10
C LEU A 169 12.90 -4.85 -3.31
N SER A 170 12.36 -4.43 -4.46
CA SER A 170 12.14 -3.02 -4.78
C SER A 170 11.26 -2.36 -3.72
N SER A 171 11.70 -1.19 -3.27
CA SER A 171 10.99 -0.40 -2.27
C SER A 171 9.69 0.20 -2.79
N ASP A 172 9.60 0.45 -4.10
CA ASP A 172 8.42 1.06 -4.73
C ASP A 172 7.17 0.17 -4.57
N PHE A 173 7.32 -1.17 -4.51
CA PHE A 173 6.23 -2.12 -4.24
C PHE A 173 5.40 -1.77 -2.99
N PHE A 174 6.04 -1.28 -1.93
CA PHE A 174 5.35 -0.98 -0.68
C PHE A 174 4.44 0.24 -0.80
N TYR A 175 4.80 1.20 -1.65
CA TYR A 175 4.10 2.47 -1.81
C TYR A 175 3.05 2.42 -2.92
N LEU A 176 3.16 1.46 -3.85
CA LEU A 176 2.16 1.27 -4.90
C LEU A 176 0.76 1.02 -4.32
N PRO A 177 -0.29 1.58 -4.93
CA PRO A 177 -1.67 1.37 -4.46
C PRO A 177 -2.07 -0.10 -4.45
N ILE A 178 -2.96 -0.47 -3.53
CA ILE A 178 -3.53 -1.83 -3.44
C ILE A 178 -4.23 -2.21 -4.74
N LYS A 179 -5.01 -1.30 -5.33
CA LYS A 179 -5.70 -1.53 -6.61
C LYS A 179 -4.72 -1.85 -7.75
N GLU A 180 -3.46 -1.45 -7.63
CA GLU A 180 -2.41 -1.71 -8.61
C GLU A 180 -1.54 -2.92 -8.23
N GLY A 181 -1.84 -3.60 -7.12
CA GLY A 181 -1.08 -4.77 -6.67
C GLY A 181 0.09 -4.45 -5.72
N GLY A 182 0.16 -3.25 -5.16
CA GLY A 182 1.11 -2.89 -4.09
C GLY A 182 0.53 -2.97 -2.68
N LEU A 183 1.30 -2.59 -1.66
CA LEU A 183 0.83 -2.59 -0.26
C LEU A 183 0.10 -1.30 0.17
N GLY A 184 0.17 -0.24 -0.62
CA GLY A 184 -0.51 1.04 -0.37
C GLY A 184 -0.02 1.76 0.90
N ILE A 185 1.24 1.57 1.29
CA ILE A 185 1.81 2.28 2.44
C ILE A 185 1.98 3.76 2.07
N GLY A 186 1.57 4.66 2.96
CA GLY A 186 1.82 6.09 2.79
C GLY A 186 3.30 6.40 2.94
N LYS A 187 3.93 6.96 1.89
CA LYS A 187 5.33 7.43 1.96
C LYS A 187 5.37 8.75 2.73
N LEU A 188 5.98 8.75 3.91
CA LEU A 188 5.99 9.91 4.80
C LEU A 188 6.64 11.11 4.12
N TYR A 189 7.73 10.90 3.39
CA TYR A 189 8.44 11.93 2.64
C TYR A 189 7.52 12.67 1.65
N ASP A 190 6.73 11.94 0.87
CA ASP A 190 5.86 12.55 -0.15
C ASP A 190 4.68 13.24 0.51
N ILE A 191 3.97 12.54 1.43
CA ILE A 191 2.75 13.07 2.06
C ILE A 191 3.04 14.34 2.85
N VAL A 192 4.04 14.30 3.73
CA VAL A 192 4.41 15.44 4.57
C VAL A 192 5.07 16.53 3.73
N GLY A 193 5.88 16.17 2.73
CA GLY A 193 6.55 17.14 1.86
C GLY A 193 5.55 18.01 1.11
N PHE A 194 4.58 17.39 0.42
CA PHE A 194 3.52 18.14 -0.25
C PHE A 194 2.62 18.91 0.72
N ALA A 195 2.33 18.35 1.91
CA ALA A 195 1.55 19.05 2.92
C ALA A 195 2.27 20.31 3.43
N LYS A 196 3.59 20.23 3.64
CA LYS A 196 4.42 21.38 4.03
C LYS A 196 4.45 22.47 2.98
N VAL A 197 4.72 22.13 1.71
CA VAL A 197 4.72 23.14 0.64
C VAL A 197 3.37 23.85 0.56
N ARG A 198 2.26 23.09 0.65
CA ARG A 198 0.90 23.66 0.69
C ARG A 198 0.67 24.57 1.90
N LEU A 199 1.15 24.16 3.08
CA LEU A 199 1.01 24.94 4.32
C LEU A 199 1.75 26.28 4.22
N TYR A 200 2.98 26.29 3.73
CA TYR A 200 3.75 27.53 3.53
C TYR A 200 3.09 28.45 2.48
N ASN A 201 2.57 27.90 1.38
CA ASN A 201 1.84 28.70 0.39
C ASN A 201 0.58 29.35 0.99
N MET A 202 -0.09 28.65 1.91
CA MET A 202 -1.24 29.19 2.62
C MET A 202 -0.83 30.34 3.53
N PHE A 203 0.26 30.20 4.28
CA PHE A 203 0.77 31.27 5.14
C PHE A 203 1.24 32.49 4.35
N ALA A 204 1.94 32.28 3.22
CA ALA A 204 2.41 33.36 2.35
C ALA A 204 1.25 34.16 1.71
N ARG A 205 0.06 33.58 1.60
CA ARG A 205 -1.15 34.23 1.07
C ARG A 205 -2.08 34.77 2.17
N SER A 206 -1.71 34.60 3.44
CA SER A 206 -2.48 35.14 4.55
C SER A 206 -2.51 36.67 4.49
N GLY A 207 -3.64 37.28 4.86
CA GLY A 207 -3.73 38.74 5.03
C GLY A 207 -3.05 39.26 6.30
N ASP A 208 -2.57 38.37 7.17
CA ASP A 208 -1.88 38.72 8.41
C ASP A 208 -0.41 39.09 8.15
N VAL A 209 -0.07 40.35 8.40
CA VAL A 209 1.26 40.94 8.20
C VAL A 209 2.33 40.24 9.04
N CYS A 210 2.01 39.84 10.28
CA CYS A 210 2.95 39.15 11.15
C CYS A 210 3.27 37.76 10.61
N LEU A 211 2.26 37.03 10.10
CA LEU A 211 2.49 35.73 9.47
C LEU A 211 3.31 35.84 8.18
N GLN A 212 3.05 36.85 7.35
CA GLN A 212 3.87 37.10 6.16
C GLN A 212 5.33 37.37 6.53
N TYR A 213 5.57 38.26 7.49
CA TYR A 213 6.91 38.57 7.99
C TYR A 213 7.64 37.33 8.54
N LEU A 214 6.94 36.48 9.31
CA LEU A 214 7.50 35.23 9.83
C LEU A 214 7.86 34.24 8.71
N VAL A 215 7.01 34.12 7.69
CA VAL A 215 7.29 33.27 6.52
C VAL A 215 8.53 33.76 5.79
N ASP A 216 8.65 35.07 5.56
CA ASP A 216 9.75 35.65 4.81
C ASP A 216 11.08 35.55 5.57
N THR A 217 11.06 35.77 6.89
CA THR A 217 12.28 35.78 7.73
C THR A 217 12.73 34.40 8.21
N GLN A 218 11.81 33.52 8.60
CA GLN A 218 12.15 32.21 9.20
C GLN A 218 11.75 31.02 8.32
N GLY A 219 10.63 31.12 7.61
CA GLY A 219 10.07 30.02 6.81
C GLY A 219 10.73 29.79 5.45
N SER A 220 11.34 30.83 4.87
CA SER A 220 11.86 30.82 3.49
C SER A 220 12.86 29.70 3.22
N SER A 221 13.81 29.46 4.13
CA SER A 221 14.86 28.44 3.94
C SER A 221 14.30 27.01 3.93
N MET A 222 13.35 26.71 4.83
CA MET A 222 12.70 25.40 4.92
C MET A 222 11.72 25.17 3.79
N HIS A 223 10.96 26.19 3.41
CA HIS A 223 10.07 26.14 2.26
C HIS A 223 10.85 25.87 0.98
N ALA A 224 11.94 26.61 0.72
CA ALA A 224 12.79 26.41 -0.45
C ALA A 224 13.36 24.99 -0.51
N ARG A 225 13.84 24.44 0.62
CA ARG A 225 14.31 23.05 0.71
C ARG A 225 13.21 22.05 0.33
N TRP A 226 11.98 22.26 0.77
CA TRP A 226 10.86 21.38 0.44
C TRP A 226 10.42 21.54 -1.03
N CYS A 227 10.39 22.75 -1.58
CA CYS A 227 10.11 22.97 -3.00
C CYS A 227 11.15 22.27 -3.88
N GLN A 228 12.44 22.42 -3.57
CA GLN A 228 13.52 21.72 -4.26
C GLN A 228 13.39 20.19 -4.12
N ALA A 229 13.13 19.70 -2.91
CA ALA A 229 12.98 18.28 -2.62
C ALA A 229 11.77 17.64 -3.32
N MET A 230 10.67 18.38 -3.48
CA MET A 230 9.48 17.95 -4.22
C MET A 230 9.61 18.19 -5.74
N LYS A 231 10.65 18.92 -6.17
CA LYS A 231 10.87 19.38 -7.55
C LYS A 231 9.70 20.22 -8.08
N VAL A 232 9.36 21.26 -7.33
CA VAL A 232 8.35 22.27 -7.69
C VAL A 232 8.95 23.66 -7.61
N SER A 233 8.34 24.62 -8.30
CA SER A 233 8.70 26.03 -8.24
C SER A 233 8.62 26.57 -6.80
N TYR A 234 9.26 27.71 -6.54
CA TYR A 234 9.13 28.39 -5.25
C TYR A 234 7.73 29.00 -5.16
N ARG A 235 7.00 28.75 -4.04
CA ARG A 235 5.59 29.12 -3.87
C ARG A 235 4.69 28.67 -5.03
N PRO A 236 4.64 27.35 -5.31
CA PRO A 236 3.99 26.83 -6.52
C PRO A 236 2.46 27.00 -6.48
N PRO A 237 1.79 27.19 -7.62
CA PRO A 237 0.33 27.08 -7.70
C PRO A 237 -0.18 25.71 -7.24
N LEU A 238 -1.43 25.63 -6.77
CA LEU A 238 -2.01 24.37 -6.31
C LEU A 238 -2.13 23.33 -7.44
N ALA A 239 -2.34 23.79 -8.67
CA ALA A 239 -2.36 22.94 -9.86
C ALA A 239 -1.00 22.22 -10.07
N GLU A 240 0.11 22.95 -9.96
CA GLU A 240 1.46 22.38 -10.07
C GLU A 240 1.71 21.32 -8.99
N LEU A 241 1.33 21.61 -7.74
CA LEU A 241 1.45 20.65 -6.63
C LEU A 241 0.65 19.38 -6.87
N ASN A 242 -0.59 19.50 -7.33
CA ASN A 242 -1.45 18.35 -7.61
C ASN A 242 -0.91 17.52 -8.78
N GLN A 243 -0.42 18.18 -9.84
CA GLN A 243 0.22 17.51 -10.96
C GLN A 243 1.48 16.76 -10.51
N ARG A 244 2.33 17.40 -9.70
CA ARG A 244 3.57 16.78 -9.21
C ARG A 244 3.29 15.55 -8.33
N LYS A 245 2.21 15.54 -7.53
CA LYS A 245 1.79 14.34 -6.78
C LYS A 245 1.49 13.15 -7.69
N ILE A 246 0.81 13.39 -8.81
CA ILE A 246 0.50 12.37 -9.81
C ILE A 246 1.79 11.85 -10.44
N VAL A 247 2.66 12.76 -10.89
CA VAL A 247 3.95 12.41 -11.52
C VAL A 247 4.85 11.61 -10.58
N VAL A 248 5.01 12.00 -9.30
CA VAL A 248 5.84 11.25 -8.34
C VAL A 248 5.33 9.82 -8.13
N ARG A 249 4.01 9.63 -8.10
CA ARG A 249 3.40 8.31 -8.01
C ARG A 249 3.72 7.48 -9.26
N ASP A 250 3.54 8.06 -10.44
CA ASP A 250 3.75 7.37 -11.72
C ASP A 250 5.25 7.07 -11.94
N GLU A 251 6.18 7.97 -11.59
CA GLU A 251 7.63 7.72 -11.55
C GLU A 251 7.98 6.51 -10.66
N GLY A 252 7.30 6.36 -9.52
CA GLY A 252 7.47 5.19 -8.63
C GLY A 252 6.98 3.90 -9.26
N ARG A 253 5.87 3.95 -9.99
CA ARG A 253 5.36 2.81 -10.77
C ARG A 253 6.34 2.42 -11.86
N ASP A 254 6.84 3.38 -12.63
CA ASP A 254 7.78 3.11 -13.72
C ASP A 254 9.08 2.50 -13.23
N ARG A 255 9.62 2.99 -12.10
CA ARG A 255 10.79 2.36 -11.46
C ARG A 255 10.50 0.91 -11.06
N PHE A 256 9.32 0.62 -10.53
CA PHE A 256 8.94 -0.74 -10.15
C PHE A 256 8.84 -1.68 -11.35
N ILE A 257 8.15 -1.26 -12.41
CA ILE A 257 7.94 -2.05 -13.65
C ILE A 257 9.28 -2.45 -14.28
N LYS A 258 10.26 -1.53 -14.29
CA LYS A 258 11.61 -1.78 -14.81
C LYS A 258 12.41 -2.82 -14.00
N THR A 259 11.94 -3.21 -12.82
CA THR A 259 12.60 -4.25 -12.02
C THR A 259 12.04 -5.64 -12.33
N VAL A 260 12.85 -6.68 -12.07
CA VAL A 260 12.39 -8.08 -12.11
C VAL A 260 11.20 -8.38 -11.20
N HIS A 261 10.99 -7.56 -10.15
CA HIS A 261 9.87 -7.70 -9.23
C HIS A 261 8.56 -7.15 -9.82
N GLY A 262 8.65 -6.24 -10.78
CA GLY A 262 7.52 -5.64 -11.49
C GLY A 262 7.14 -6.36 -12.78
N SER A 263 7.76 -7.50 -13.11
CA SER A 263 7.40 -8.29 -14.29
C SER A 263 5.94 -8.71 -14.24
N GLY A 264 5.18 -8.26 -15.25
CA GLY A 264 3.74 -8.49 -15.38
C GLY A 264 2.87 -7.60 -14.49
N HIS A 265 3.41 -6.52 -13.94
CA HIS A 265 2.67 -5.60 -13.07
C HIS A 265 1.43 -5.03 -13.76
N GLU A 266 1.47 -4.81 -15.06
CA GLU A 266 0.34 -4.27 -15.83
C GLU A 266 -0.92 -5.14 -15.73
N VAL A 267 -0.75 -6.46 -15.62
CA VAL A 267 -1.86 -7.41 -15.43
C VAL A 267 -2.49 -7.24 -14.04
N PHE A 268 -1.68 -6.98 -13.03
CA PHE A 268 -2.18 -6.72 -11.69
C PHE A 268 -2.79 -5.33 -11.59
N GLN A 269 -2.21 -4.35 -12.27
CA GLN A 269 -2.75 -2.99 -12.36
C GLN A 269 -4.14 -2.96 -12.99
N SER A 270 -4.35 -3.76 -14.03
CA SER A 270 -5.64 -3.87 -14.70
C SER A 270 -6.68 -4.63 -13.86
N SER A 271 -6.26 -5.46 -12.89
CA SER A 271 -7.15 -6.35 -12.11
C SER A 271 -7.31 -5.97 -10.61
N PRO A 272 -7.93 -4.83 -10.24
CA PRO A 272 -8.15 -4.46 -8.83
C PRO A 272 -8.87 -5.50 -7.99
N ILE A 273 -9.84 -6.23 -8.55
CA ILE A 273 -10.66 -7.24 -7.86
C ILE A 273 -9.78 -8.34 -7.26
N THR A 274 -8.76 -8.76 -8.00
CA THR A 274 -7.84 -9.83 -7.58
C THR A 274 -6.71 -9.34 -6.67
N ASN A 275 -6.58 -8.03 -6.48
CA ASN A 275 -5.61 -7.44 -5.56
C ASN A 275 -6.16 -7.24 -4.13
N GLN A 276 -7.47 -7.44 -3.93
CA GLN A 276 -8.14 -7.14 -2.65
C GLN A 276 -7.51 -7.86 -1.45
N TRP A 277 -6.91 -9.04 -1.64
CA TRP A 277 -6.23 -9.76 -0.55
C TRP A 277 -5.02 -9.00 0.04
N LEU A 278 -4.39 -8.09 -0.71
CA LEU A 278 -3.33 -7.19 -0.22
C LEU A 278 -3.86 -6.15 0.78
N SER A 279 -5.17 -5.94 0.84
CA SER A 279 -5.79 -5.14 1.90
C SER A 279 -5.57 -5.73 3.28
N GLY A 280 -5.31 -7.04 3.39
CA GLY A 280 -5.17 -7.75 4.66
C GLY A 280 -6.49 -8.04 5.36
N GLN A 281 -7.63 -7.74 4.73
CA GLN A 281 -8.97 -7.98 5.26
C GLN A 281 -9.51 -9.39 4.92
N THR A 282 -8.85 -10.13 4.01
CA THR A 282 -9.25 -11.49 3.64
C THR A 282 -9.04 -12.45 4.81
N ARG A 283 -10.13 -12.76 5.52
CA ARG A 283 -10.12 -13.59 6.75
C ARG A 283 -9.60 -15.02 6.53
N ILE A 284 -9.83 -15.56 5.32
CA ILE A 284 -9.51 -16.96 4.97
C ILE A 284 -7.98 -17.17 4.84
N MET A 285 -7.21 -16.14 4.49
CA MET A 285 -5.79 -16.29 4.18
C MET A 285 -4.93 -16.41 5.45
N ARG A 286 -4.16 -17.50 5.56
CA ARG A 286 -3.15 -17.69 6.62
C ARG A 286 -2.01 -16.68 6.47
N GLY A 287 -1.36 -16.33 7.58
CA GLY A 287 -0.26 -15.36 7.57
C GLY A 287 0.95 -15.80 6.73
N SER A 288 1.27 -17.09 6.73
CA SER A 288 2.32 -17.67 5.89
C SER A 288 1.96 -17.61 4.41
N THR A 289 0.71 -17.91 4.06
CA THR A 289 0.19 -17.76 2.70
C THR A 289 0.31 -16.32 2.25
N PHE A 290 -0.14 -15.35 3.05
CA PHE A 290 -0.05 -13.92 2.71
C PHE A 290 1.38 -13.48 2.37
N ILE A 291 2.36 -13.86 3.21
CA ILE A 291 3.77 -13.59 2.96
C ILE A 291 4.23 -14.21 1.64
N ARG A 292 3.93 -15.51 1.44
CA ARG A 292 4.39 -16.24 0.25
C ARG A 292 3.69 -15.76 -1.04
N SER A 293 2.44 -15.33 -0.95
CA SER A 293 1.70 -14.69 -2.04
C SER A 293 2.36 -13.38 -2.46
N ILE A 294 2.79 -12.54 -1.51
CA ILE A 294 3.59 -11.34 -1.80
C ILE A 294 4.91 -11.72 -2.46
N GLN A 295 5.59 -12.74 -1.93
CA GLN A 295 6.85 -13.20 -2.51
C GLN A 295 6.66 -13.70 -3.95
N MET A 296 5.55 -14.39 -4.23
CA MET A 296 5.23 -14.88 -5.57
C MET A 296 4.89 -13.73 -6.53
N ARG A 297 4.05 -12.78 -6.10
CA ARG A 297 3.71 -11.58 -6.89
C ARG A 297 4.93 -10.77 -7.28
N THR A 298 5.91 -10.69 -6.38
CA THR A 298 7.14 -9.92 -6.57
C THR A 298 8.31 -10.73 -7.10
N ASN A 299 8.11 -11.98 -7.55
CA ASN A 299 9.20 -12.85 -8.02
C ASN A 299 10.38 -12.97 -7.03
N THR A 300 10.09 -13.03 -5.74
CA THR A 300 11.07 -13.16 -4.64
C THR A 300 11.02 -14.50 -3.91
N ILE A 301 10.13 -15.41 -4.32
CA ILE A 301 10.20 -16.80 -3.86
C ILE A 301 11.57 -17.40 -4.24
N PRO A 302 12.21 -18.18 -3.35
CA PRO A 302 13.48 -18.84 -3.65
C PRO A 302 13.36 -19.80 -4.84
N THR A 303 14.07 -19.48 -5.91
CA THR A 303 14.44 -20.35 -7.03
C THR A 303 15.92 -20.12 -7.32
N ARG A 304 16.63 -20.99 -8.04
CA ARG A 304 18.06 -20.76 -8.35
C ARG A 304 18.26 -19.38 -8.97
N VAL A 305 17.43 -19.01 -9.95
CA VAL A 305 17.48 -17.66 -10.58
C VAL A 305 17.24 -16.52 -9.60
N SER A 306 16.30 -16.66 -8.65
CA SER A 306 16.02 -15.57 -7.70
C SER A 306 17.12 -15.45 -6.63
N THR A 307 17.72 -16.57 -6.21
CA THR A 307 18.81 -16.60 -5.22
C THR A 307 20.20 -16.34 -5.80
N SER A 308 20.39 -16.50 -7.11
CA SER A 308 21.64 -16.24 -7.84
C SER A 308 21.78 -14.80 -8.32
N ARG A 309 20.83 -13.90 -8.02
CA ARG A 309 20.86 -12.52 -8.55
C ARG A 309 22.13 -11.79 -8.10
N GLY A 310 22.83 -11.19 -9.07
CA GLY A 310 24.12 -10.52 -8.83
C GLY A 310 25.28 -11.46 -8.56
N ARG A 311 25.12 -12.77 -8.80
CA ARG A 311 26.17 -13.79 -8.63
C ARG A 311 26.30 -14.64 -9.88
N ASN A 312 27.52 -14.99 -10.24
CA ASN A 312 27.76 -15.98 -11.28
C ASN A 312 27.57 -17.39 -10.68
N SER A 313 26.42 -18.00 -10.90
CA SER A 313 26.08 -19.33 -10.35
C SER A 313 25.11 -20.06 -11.27
N VAL A 314 25.05 -21.39 -11.12
CA VAL A 314 24.21 -22.27 -11.94
C VAL A 314 22.73 -21.94 -11.73
N LYS A 315 22.05 -21.60 -12.82
CA LYS A 315 20.63 -21.24 -12.84
C LYS A 315 19.72 -22.37 -13.28
N THR A 316 20.27 -23.39 -13.95
CA THR A 316 19.55 -24.56 -14.45
C THR A 316 18.69 -25.20 -13.35
N CYS A 317 17.50 -25.66 -13.69
CA CYS A 317 16.55 -26.29 -12.79
C CYS A 317 17.19 -27.44 -12.01
N ARG A 318 17.14 -27.36 -10.67
CA ARG A 318 17.75 -28.37 -9.78
C ARG A 318 17.10 -29.75 -9.85
N ARG A 319 15.96 -29.86 -10.54
CA ARG A 319 15.17 -31.08 -10.64
C ARG A 319 15.23 -31.69 -12.02
N CYS A 320 14.76 -30.98 -13.04
CA CYS A 320 14.68 -31.54 -14.39
C CYS A 320 15.89 -31.24 -15.27
N GLY A 321 16.73 -30.26 -14.94
CA GLY A 321 17.89 -29.90 -15.76
C GLY A 321 17.58 -29.22 -17.12
N LEU A 322 16.31 -29.08 -17.52
CA LEU A 322 15.94 -28.70 -18.90
C LEU A 322 15.94 -27.19 -19.20
N ALA A 323 15.85 -26.33 -18.18
CA ALA A 323 15.75 -24.88 -18.34
C ALA A 323 16.21 -24.17 -17.05
N ASP A 324 16.35 -22.85 -17.09
CA ASP A 324 16.60 -22.05 -15.90
C ASP A 324 15.47 -22.18 -14.87
N GLU A 325 15.83 -22.32 -13.58
CA GLU A 325 14.92 -22.43 -12.45
C GLU A 325 14.26 -21.08 -12.13
N THR A 326 13.28 -20.72 -12.95
CA THR A 326 12.40 -19.58 -12.75
C THR A 326 11.07 -20.02 -12.15
N LEU A 327 10.32 -19.08 -11.57
CA LEU A 327 8.93 -19.36 -11.17
C LEU A 327 8.07 -19.77 -12.36
N ILE A 328 8.31 -19.18 -13.54
CA ILE A 328 7.64 -19.54 -14.79
C ILE A 328 7.88 -21.01 -15.09
N HIS A 329 9.14 -21.44 -15.12
CA HIS A 329 9.48 -22.85 -15.39
C HIS A 329 8.79 -23.79 -14.40
N VAL A 330 8.93 -23.53 -13.09
CA VAL A 330 8.36 -24.38 -12.04
C VAL A 330 6.82 -24.46 -12.13
N LEU A 331 6.15 -23.35 -12.46
CA LEU A 331 4.69 -23.27 -12.47
C LEU A 331 4.04 -23.56 -13.83
N GLN A 332 4.79 -23.63 -14.92
CA GLN A 332 4.24 -23.78 -16.28
C GLN A 332 4.77 -24.99 -17.04
N THR A 333 6.08 -25.30 -16.97
CA THR A 333 6.70 -26.26 -17.91
C THR A 333 7.51 -27.39 -17.27
N CYS A 334 7.98 -27.27 -16.03
CA CYS A 334 8.80 -28.30 -15.38
C CYS A 334 8.12 -29.68 -15.33
N PRO A 335 8.70 -30.76 -15.89
CA PRO A 335 8.07 -32.09 -15.88
C PRO A 335 7.78 -32.61 -14.47
N ILE A 336 8.66 -32.30 -13.52
CA ILE A 336 8.57 -32.72 -12.11
C ILE A 336 7.33 -32.15 -11.40
N THR A 337 6.84 -30.98 -11.82
CA THR A 337 5.64 -30.36 -11.25
C THR A 337 4.38 -30.60 -12.08
N HIS A 338 4.44 -31.43 -13.13
CA HIS A 338 3.33 -31.67 -14.05
C HIS A 338 2.05 -32.09 -13.32
N GLY A 339 2.10 -33.12 -12.47
CA GLY A 339 0.93 -33.59 -11.71
C GLY A 339 0.29 -32.50 -10.85
N MET A 340 1.10 -31.66 -10.20
CA MET A 340 0.60 -30.53 -9.40
C MET A 340 -0.02 -29.43 -10.26
N ARG A 341 0.50 -29.19 -11.47
CA ARG A 341 -0.12 -28.27 -12.43
C ARG A 341 -1.47 -28.80 -12.91
N CYS A 342 -1.58 -30.08 -13.21
CA CYS A 342 -2.85 -30.74 -13.54
C CYS A 342 -3.83 -30.64 -12.38
N GLN A 343 -3.39 -30.88 -11.13
CA GLN A 343 -4.26 -30.75 -9.96
C GLN A 343 -4.78 -29.33 -9.79
N ARG A 344 -3.92 -28.31 -9.92
CA ARG A 344 -4.32 -26.90 -9.87
C ARG A 344 -5.35 -26.56 -10.95
N HIS A 345 -5.12 -27.01 -12.18
CA HIS A 345 -6.05 -26.86 -13.29
C HIS A 345 -7.41 -27.51 -12.96
N ASN A 346 -7.40 -28.79 -12.58
CA ASN A 346 -8.61 -29.56 -12.29
C ASN A 346 -9.40 -28.99 -11.10
N ASN A 347 -8.73 -28.38 -10.13
CA ASN A 347 -9.39 -27.64 -9.04
C ASN A 347 -10.22 -26.46 -9.56
N VAL A 348 -9.70 -25.71 -10.54
CA VAL A 348 -10.42 -24.61 -11.18
C VAL A 348 -11.58 -25.16 -12.01
N CYS A 349 -11.35 -26.19 -12.82
CA CYS A 349 -12.41 -26.83 -13.61
C CYS A 349 -13.57 -27.31 -12.73
N ARG A 350 -13.28 -27.97 -11.60
CA ARG A 350 -14.32 -28.37 -10.63
C ARG A 350 -15.12 -27.18 -10.13
N LYS A 351 -14.47 -26.11 -9.68
CA LYS A 351 -15.16 -24.91 -9.17
C LYS A 351 -16.04 -24.25 -10.24
N VAL A 352 -15.59 -24.20 -11.48
CA VAL A 352 -16.37 -23.66 -12.61
C VAL A 352 -17.55 -24.57 -12.92
N ALA A 353 -17.34 -25.89 -12.99
CA ALA A 353 -18.40 -26.86 -13.22
C ALA A 353 -19.48 -26.82 -12.13
N ASP A 354 -19.08 -26.78 -10.86
CA ASP A 354 -20.01 -26.70 -9.72
C ASP A 354 -20.80 -25.39 -9.75
N LYS A 355 -20.16 -24.28 -10.13
CA LYS A 355 -20.85 -23.00 -10.29
C LYS A 355 -21.89 -23.05 -11.42
N LEU A 356 -21.53 -23.61 -12.58
CA LEU A 356 -22.46 -23.78 -13.71
C LEU A 356 -23.64 -24.68 -13.35
N ARG A 357 -23.40 -25.81 -12.68
CA ARG A 357 -24.47 -26.69 -12.17
C ARG A 357 -25.41 -25.95 -11.23
N SER A 358 -24.87 -25.14 -10.30
CA SER A 358 -25.69 -24.30 -9.41
C SER A 358 -26.54 -23.24 -10.13
N LYS A 359 -26.20 -22.93 -11.39
CA LYS A 359 -26.93 -22.01 -12.28
C LYS A 359 -27.83 -22.74 -13.29
N GLY A 360 -28.05 -24.05 -13.10
CA GLY A 360 -28.95 -24.87 -13.90
C GLY A 360 -28.38 -25.36 -15.23
N PHE A 361 -27.05 -25.30 -15.42
CA PHE A 361 -26.43 -25.91 -16.60
C PHE A 361 -26.20 -27.41 -16.39
N GLN A 362 -26.46 -28.19 -17.43
CA GLN A 362 -25.92 -29.54 -17.55
C GLN A 362 -24.45 -29.44 -17.97
N VAL A 363 -23.53 -30.00 -17.18
CA VAL A 363 -22.08 -29.83 -17.40
C VAL A 363 -21.41 -31.18 -17.65
N PHE A 364 -20.76 -31.29 -18.80
CA PHE A 364 -19.95 -32.42 -19.21
C PHE A 364 -18.46 -32.04 -19.14
N SER A 365 -17.63 -32.91 -18.55
CA SER A 365 -16.19 -32.69 -18.39
C SER A 365 -15.38 -33.58 -19.32
N GLU A 366 -14.29 -33.04 -19.87
CA GLU A 366 -13.28 -33.72 -20.69
C GLU A 366 -13.85 -34.61 -21.81
N GLN A 367 -14.97 -34.21 -22.41
CA GLN A 367 -15.65 -35.00 -23.44
C GLN A 367 -14.86 -35.00 -24.74
N GLY A 368 -14.66 -36.19 -25.31
CA GLY A 368 -14.11 -36.33 -26.65
C GLY A 368 -15.08 -35.82 -27.72
N ILE A 369 -14.63 -34.83 -28.49
CA ILE A 369 -15.32 -34.30 -29.66
C ILE A 369 -14.45 -34.58 -30.90
N PRO A 370 -14.94 -35.41 -31.83
CA PRO A 370 -14.25 -35.63 -33.10
C PRO A 370 -14.13 -34.32 -33.89
N SER A 371 -12.99 -34.10 -34.54
CA SER A 371 -12.86 -32.99 -35.48
C SER A 371 -13.70 -33.26 -36.74
N PRO A 372 -14.31 -32.23 -37.35
CA PRO A 372 -15.04 -32.38 -38.61
C PRO A 372 -14.18 -33.06 -39.68
N GLY A 373 -14.71 -34.11 -40.34
CA GLY A 373 -14.05 -34.81 -41.44
C GLY A 373 -12.87 -35.73 -41.07
N LEU A 374 -12.42 -35.75 -39.80
CA LEU A 374 -11.28 -36.55 -39.34
C LEU A 374 -11.63 -37.24 -38.01
N GLN A 375 -12.37 -38.36 -38.09
CA GLN A 375 -12.84 -39.10 -36.91
C GLN A 375 -11.72 -39.57 -35.97
N THR A 376 -10.49 -39.71 -36.47
CA THR A 376 -9.31 -40.10 -35.68
C THR A 376 -8.73 -38.96 -34.84
N ASN A 377 -9.09 -37.70 -35.12
CA ASN A 377 -8.55 -36.54 -34.40
C ASN A 377 -9.57 -36.00 -33.38
N ILE A 378 -9.44 -36.44 -32.13
CA ILE A 378 -10.35 -36.12 -31.03
C ILE A 378 -9.81 -34.94 -30.20
N SER A 379 -10.58 -33.86 -30.14
CA SER A 379 -10.34 -32.74 -29.24
C SER A 379 -11.13 -32.90 -27.94
N ARG A 380 -10.55 -32.49 -26.81
CA ARG A 380 -11.17 -32.60 -25.47
C ARG A 380 -11.19 -31.23 -24.80
N PRO A 381 -12.26 -30.43 -24.97
CA PRO A 381 -12.44 -29.24 -24.15
C PRO A 381 -12.63 -29.62 -22.69
N ASP A 382 -12.21 -28.76 -21.76
CA ASP A 382 -12.27 -29.08 -20.33
C ASP A 382 -13.72 -29.22 -19.83
N LEU A 383 -14.59 -28.28 -20.22
CA LEU A 383 -16.00 -28.28 -19.88
C LEU A 383 -16.88 -27.92 -21.08
N ILE A 384 -18.00 -28.63 -21.23
CA ILE A 384 -19.12 -28.28 -22.09
C ILE A 384 -20.33 -28.12 -21.19
N ALA A 385 -20.92 -26.93 -21.17
CA ALA A 385 -22.07 -26.62 -20.34
C ALA A 385 -23.27 -26.23 -21.21
N ILE A 386 -24.42 -26.82 -20.92
CA ILE A 386 -25.62 -26.70 -21.76
C ILE A 386 -26.79 -26.26 -20.91
N ARG A 387 -27.56 -25.30 -21.44
CA ARG A 387 -28.81 -24.85 -20.83
C ARG A 387 -29.77 -24.40 -21.92
N ALA A 388 -30.94 -25.03 -21.96
CA ALA A 388 -31.86 -24.92 -23.11
C ALA A 388 -31.10 -25.21 -24.42
N GLU A 389 -31.25 -24.36 -25.43
CA GLU A 389 -30.64 -24.52 -26.76
C GLU A 389 -29.28 -23.80 -26.91
N GLN A 390 -28.64 -23.46 -25.78
CA GLN A 390 -27.37 -22.76 -25.75
C GLN A 390 -26.28 -23.60 -25.07
N GLY A 391 -25.12 -23.70 -25.74
CA GLY A 391 -23.93 -24.35 -25.23
C GLY A 391 -22.78 -23.37 -24.95
N LEU A 392 -22.00 -23.68 -23.92
CA LEU A 392 -20.76 -23.01 -23.59
C LEU A 392 -19.63 -24.03 -23.56
N VAL A 393 -18.61 -23.84 -24.39
CA VAL A 393 -17.37 -24.61 -24.37
C VAL A 393 -16.32 -23.79 -23.66
N LEU A 394 -15.92 -24.28 -22.48
CA LEU A 394 -15.01 -23.58 -21.59
C LEU A 394 -13.72 -24.39 -21.45
N ASP A 395 -12.62 -23.79 -21.86
CA ASP A 395 -11.30 -24.37 -21.66
C ASP A 395 -10.52 -23.50 -20.66
N ILE A 396 -10.15 -24.10 -19.54
CA ILE A 396 -9.53 -23.43 -18.41
C ILE A 396 -8.02 -23.45 -18.62
N THR A 397 -7.36 -22.32 -18.35
CA THR A 397 -5.90 -22.30 -18.41
C THR A 397 -5.28 -21.45 -17.31
N CYS A 398 -4.21 -22.00 -16.72
CA CYS A 398 -3.44 -21.35 -15.66
C CYS A 398 -2.13 -20.79 -16.23
N VAL A 399 -2.09 -19.49 -16.51
CA VAL A 399 -0.99 -18.84 -17.25
C VAL A 399 -0.08 -18.09 -16.29
N PHE A 400 1.24 -18.05 -16.52
CA PHE A 400 2.09 -17.12 -15.78
C PHE A 400 2.00 -15.71 -16.37
N GLU A 401 1.72 -14.72 -15.54
CA GLU A 401 1.38 -13.36 -15.98
C GLU A 401 2.62 -12.55 -16.39
N SER A 402 3.45 -12.98 -17.33
CA SER A 402 4.73 -12.33 -17.63
C SER A 402 4.59 -10.93 -18.27
N SER A 403 3.51 -10.70 -18.99
CA SER A 403 3.23 -9.47 -19.75
C SER A 403 1.72 -9.19 -19.81
N ARG A 404 1.36 -7.97 -20.21
CA ARG A 404 -0.04 -7.54 -20.38
C ARG A 404 -0.88 -8.49 -21.24
N ASN A 405 -0.30 -9.06 -22.29
CA ASN A 405 -1.05 -9.90 -23.25
C ASN A 405 -1.06 -11.39 -22.86
N SER A 406 -0.33 -11.81 -21.82
CA SER A 406 -0.16 -13.22 -21.48
C SER A 406 -1.49 -13.99 -21.33
N LEU A 407 -2.49 -13.39 -20.68
CA LEU A 407 -3.82 -14.00 -20.54
C LEU A 407 -4.68 -13.85 -21.79
N THR A 408 -4.58 -12.73 -22.52
CA THR A 408 -5.36 -12.50 -23.75
C THR A 408 -4.92 -13.45 -24.87
N ASP A 409 -3.61 -13.67 -25.02
CA ASP A 409 -3.06 -14.57 -26.04
C ASP A 409 -3.41 -16.02 -25.70
N ALA A 410 -3.40 -16.40 -24.43
CA ALA A 410 -3.85 -17.71 -23.98
C ALA A 410 -5.35 -17.93 -24.25
N TYR A 411 -6.19 -16.92 -24.01
CA TYR A 411 -7.60 -16.95 -24.34
C TYR A 411 -7.81 -17.22 -25.82
N ARG A 412 -7.19 -16.41 -26.69
CA ARG A 412 -7.33 -16.51 -28.15
C ARG A 412 -6.92 -17.89 -28.66
N ARG A 413 -5.76 -18.40 -28.22
CA ARG A 413 -5.29 -19.74 -28.60
C ARG A 413 -6.29 -20.84 -28.25
N LYS A 414 -7.00 -20.73 -27.12
CA LYS A 414 -8.00 -21.72 -26.71
C LYS A 414 -9.29 -21.60 -27.52
N VAL A 415 -9.77 -20.39 -27.80
CA VAL A 415 -10.94 -20.18 -28.67
C VAL A 415 -10.68 -20.75 -30.06
N THR A 416 -9.60 -20.33 -30.72
CA THR A 416 -9.24 -20.78 -32.07
C THR A 416 -9.07 -22.31 -32.16
N ARG A 417 -8.67 -22.97 -31.06
CA ARG A 417 -8.51 -24.43 -31.03
C ARG A 417 -9.83 -25.20 -31.16
N TYR A 418 -10.91 -24.70 -30.58
CA TYR A 418 -12.17 -25.44 -30.49
C TYR A 418 -13.28 -24.86 -31.37
N GLU A 419 -13.11 -23.66 -31.92
CA GLU A 419 -14.12 -22.99 -32.75
C GLU A 419 -14.55 -23.83 -33.96
N SER A 420 -13.63 -24.60 -34.55
CA SER A 420 -13.94 -25.55 -35.63
C SER A 420 -14.87 -26.70 -35.23
N LEU A 421 -15.08 -26.93 -33.94
CA LEU A 421 -15.94 -28.01 -33.41
C LEU A 421 -17.40 -27.57 -33.23
N ALA A 422 -17.75 -26.34 -33.61
CA ALA A 422 -19.08 -25.77 -33.36
C ALA A 422 -20.21 -26.67 -33.87
N GLU A 423 -20.17 -27.07 -35.13
CA GLU A 423 -21.24 -27.88 -35.74
C GLU A 423 -21.32 -29.28 -35.12
N THR A 424 -20.19 -29.94 -34.88
CA THR A 424 -20.17 -31.26 -34.22
C THR A 424 -20.74 -31.22 -32.81
N ILE A 425 -20.50 -30.13 -32.06
CA ILE A 425 -21.06 -29.96 -30.71
C ILE A 425 -22.56 -29.67 -30.78
N LYS A 426 -23.01 -28.83 -31.73
CA LYS A 426 -24.43 -28.55 -31.95
C LYS A 426 -25.22 -29.82 -32.26
N GLU A 427 -24.71 -30.64 -33.18
CA GLU A 427 -25.32 -31.93 -33.54
C GLU A 427 -25.35 -32.90 -32.37
N LYS A 428 -24.20 -33.10 -31.70
CA LYS A 428 -24.07 -34.09 -30.61
C LYS A 428 -24.99 -33.79 -29.43
N TYR A 429 -25.15 -32.52 -29.09
CA TYR A 429 -25.93 -32.12 -27.91
C TYR A 429 -27.29 -31.48 -28.24
N LYS A 430 -27.67 -31.41 -29.52
CA LYS A 430 -28.95 -30.86 -30.00
C LYS A 430 -29.19 -29.43 -29.49
N ILE A 431 -28.25 -28.53 -29.77
CA ILE A 431 -28.30 -27.11 -29.39
C ILE A 431 -28.20 -26.22 -30.63
N GLU A 432 -28.81 -25.03 -30.58
CA GLU A 432 -28.79 -24.08 -31.70
C GLU A 432 -27.48 -23.26 -31.75
N THR A 433 -27.01 -22.83 -30.58
CA THR A 433 -25.86 -21.92 -30.49
C THR A 433 -24.82 -22.44 -29.52
N VAL A 434 -23.54 -22.20 -29.84
CA VAL A 434 -22.41 -22.57 -28.97
C VAL A 434 -21.38 -21.44 -28.94
N GLN A 435 -20.92 -21.09 -27.75
CA GLN A 435 -19.87 -20.09 -27.54
C GLN A 435 -18.60 -20.75 -26.99
N PHE A 436 -17.44 -20.23 -27.38
CA PHE A 436 -16.13 -20.75 -26.99
C PHE A 436 -15.38 -19.72 -26.15
N HIS A 437 -14.93 -20.11 -24.96
CA HIS A 437 -14.18 -19.24 -24.07
C HIS A 437 -12.96 -19.93 -23.45
N GLY A 438 -11.81 -19.27 -23.56
CA GLY A 438 -10.60 -19.65 -22.83
C GLY A 438 -10.55 -19.01 -21.44
N LEU A 439 -11.04 -19.68 -20.40
CA LEU A 439 -11.05 -19.14 -19.04
C LEU A 439 -9.63 -19.10 -18.44
N CYS A 440 -8.96 -17.98 -18.65
CA CYS A 440 -7.59 -17.75 -18.20
C CYS A 440 -7.55 -17.21 -16.76
N ILE A 441 -6.81 -17.89 -15.89
CA ILE A 441 -6.44 -17.40 -14.57
C ILE A 441 -4.92 -17.38 -14.44
N GLY A 442 -4.40 -16.31 -13.88
CA GLY A 442 -2.99 -16.15 -13.65
C GLY A 442 -2.47 -17.05 -12.53
N SER A 443 -1.26 -17.61 -12.69
CA SER A 443 -0.59 -18.43 -11.68
C SER A 443 -0.29 -17.64 -10.40
N ARG A 444 -0.16 -16.32 -10.51
CA ARG A 444 0.00 -15.39 -9.39
C ARG A 444 -1.34 -14.77 -8.97
N GLY A 445 -2.45 -15.30 -9.48
CA GLY A 445 -3.81 -14.95 -9.12
C GLY A 445 -4.29 -13.64 -9.73
N ALA A 446 -3.95 -13.32 -10.97
CA ALA A 446 -4.64 -12.28 -11.73
C ALA A 446 -5.77 -12.85 -12.60
N ILE A 447 -6.76 -12.03 -12.91
CA ILE A 447 -7.78 -12.30 -13.92
C ILE A 447 -7.85 -11.08 -14.84
N GLU A 448 -7.80 -11.32 -16.15
CA GLU A 448 -7.86 -10.27 -17.16
C GLU A 448 -9.23 -9.59 -17.14
N PRO A 449 -9.31 -8.25 -16.96
CA PRO A 449 -10.56 -7.51 -16.90
C PRO A 449 -11.48 -7.73 -18.10
N ARG A 450 -10.91 -7.87 -19.30
CA ARG A 450 -11.67 -8.11 -20.54
C ARG A 450 -12.45 -9.42 -20.51
N HIS A 451 -12.05 -10.37 -19.67
CA HIS A 451 -12.72 -11.66 -19.53
C HIS A 451 -13.71 -11.69 -18.36
N LEU A 452 -13.82 -10.62 -17.55
CA LEU A 452 -14.73 -10.58 -16.40
C LEU A 452 -16.20 -10.72 -16.79
N SER A 453 -16.61 -10.17 -17.94
CA SER A 453 -17.98 -10.33 -18.45
C SER A 453 -18.35 -11.80 -18.64
N ILE A 454 -17.41 -12.64 -19.10
CA ILE A 454 -17.59 -14.08 -19.27
C ILE A 454 -17.70 -14.77 -17.91
N TRP A 455 -16.85 -14.42 -16.95
CA TRP A 455 -16.96 -14.94 -15.59
C TRP A 455 -18.31 -14.60 -14.94
N HIS A 456 -18.80 -13.37 -15.17
CA HIS A 456 -20.09 -12.92 -14.68
C HIS A 456 -21.26 -13.61 -15.39
N SER A 457 -21.17 -13.89 -16.70
CA SER A 457 -22.21 -14.65 -17.42
C SER A 457 -22.31 -16.10 -16.94
N ILE A 458 -21.19 -16.71 -16.52
CA ILE A 458 -21.14 -18.02 -15.84
C ILE A 458 -21.74 -17.93 -14.40
N GLY A 459 -21.89 -16.72 -13.87
CA GLY A 459 -22.56 -16.45 -12.60
C GLY A 459 -21.62 -16.20 -11.41
N PHE A 460 -20.31 -16.05 -11.64
CA PHE A 460 -19.37 -15.65 -10.58
C PHE A 460 -19.53 -14.17 -10.22
N SER A 461 -19.59 -13.86 -8.94
CA SER A 461 -19.44 -12.49 -8.43
C SER A 461 -17.97 -12.07 -8.35
N GLY A 462 -17.69 -10.76 -8.26
CA GLY A 462 -16.32 -10.27 -8.07
C GLY A 462 -15.64 -10.82 -6.82
N SER A 463 -16.42 -11.03 -5.73
CA SER A 463 -15.90 -11.62 -4.49
C SER A 463 -15.47 -13.08 -4.68
N GLU A 464 -16.28 -13.89 -5.38
CA GLU A 464 -15.98 -15.28 -5.69
C GLU A 464 -14.76 -15.39 -6.61
N LEU A 465 -14.61 -14.48 -7.58
CA LEU A 465 -13.41 -14.41 -8.43
C LEU A 465 -12.15 -14.07 -7.65
N SER A 466 -12.24 -13.18 -6.66
CA SER A 466 -11.13 -12.88 -5.76
C SER A 466 -10.72 -14.13 -4.95
N VAL A 467 -11.69 -14.89 -4.44
CA VAL A 467 -11.46 -16.16 -3.74
C VAL A 467 -10.87 -17.23 -4.67
N LEU A 468 -11.37 -17.33 -5.90
CA LEU A 468 -10.86 -18.25 -6.93
C LEU A 468 -9.40 -17.94 -7.25
N ALA A 469 -9.07 -16.67 -7.49
CA ALA A 469 -7.71 -16.21 -7.77
C ALA A 469 -6.74 -16.48 -6.60
N VAL A 470 -7.18 -16.26 -5.36
CA VAL A 470 -6.42 -16.62 -4.16
C VAL A 470 -6.18 -18.14 -4.10
N GLY A 471 -7.21 -18.95 -4.38
CA GLY A 471 -7.09 -20.41 -4.40
C GLY A 471 -6.09 -20.92 -5.45
N VAL A 472 -6.09 -20.35 -6.66
CA VAL A 472 -5.08 -20.67 -7.70
C VAL A 472 -3.68 -20.31 -7.24
N MET A 473 -3.53 -19.16 -6.57
CA MET A 473 -2.26 -18.73 -6.00
C MET A 473 -1.81 -19.65 -4.86
N GLU A 474 -2.70 -20.13 -3.99
CA GLU A 474 -2.39 -21.14 -2.98
C GLU A 474 -1.91 -22.45 -3.62
N ASP A 475 -2.57 -22.91 -4.68
CA ASP A 475 -2.15 -24.09 -5.45
C ASP A 475 -0.77 -23.91 -6.08
N SER A 476 -0.48 -22.74 -6.66
CA SER A 476 0.86 -22.40 -7.15
C SER A 476 1.90 -22.46 -6.03
N LEU A 477 1.58 -21.94 -4.84
CA LEU A 477 2.47 -21.97 -3.70
C LEU A 477 2.72 -23.40 -3.17
N ARG A 478 1.71 -24.27 -3.24
CA ARG A 478 1.85 -25.71 -2.93
C ARG A 478 2.81 -26.39 -3.90
N THR A 479 2.64 -26.16 -5.20
CA THR A 479 3.54 -26.66 -6.25
C THR A 479 5.00 -26.25 -5.98
N ILE A 480 5.22 -24.98 -5.64
CA ILE A 480 6.56 -24.47 -5.30
C ILE A 480 7.11 -25.11 -4.03
N THR A 481 6.29 -25.28 -3.00
CA THR A 481 6.73 -25.92 -1.74
C THR A 481 7.21 -27.34 -2.01
N LEU A 482 6.42 -28.12 -2.74
CA LEU A 482 6.79 -29.49 -3.09
C LEU A 482 8.03 -29.52 -3.97
N PHE A 483 8.14 -28.64 -4.96
CA PHE A 483 9.34 -28.52 -5.78
C PHE A 483 10.61 -28.21 -4.96
N ASN A 484 10.50 -27.33 -3.96
CA ASN A 484 11.61 -26.98 -3.09
C ASN A 484 11.93 -28.06 -2.06
N ASN A 485 10.92 -28.75 -1.54
CA ASN A 485 11.05 -29.74 -0.45
C ASN A 485 11.24 -31.17 -0.91
N ALA A 486 10.96 -31.52 -2.17
CA ALA A 486 11.21 -32.86 -2.66
C ALA A 486 12.67 -33.21 -2.33
N ASN A 487 12.98 -34.35 -1.72
CA ASN A 487 14.37 -34.82 -1.77
C ASN A 487 14.68 -35.17 -3.23
N ARG A 488 15.96 -35.37 -3.61
CA ARG A 488 16.26 -35.94 -4.94
C ARG A 488 15.46 -37.24 -5.05
N ILE A 489 14.32 -37.21 -5.73
CA ILE A 489 13.60 -38.41 -6.13
C ILE A 489 14.60 -39.07 -7.06
N ARG A 490 15.21 -40.16 -6.60
CA ARG A 490 16.09 -40.99 -7.42
C ARG A 490 15.27 -41.33 -8.66
N VAL A 491 15.83 -40.93 -9.80
CA VAL A 491 15.37 -41.34 -11.14
C VAL A 491 15.34 -42.86 -11.17
#